data_AF-A0A2V5MFM9-F1
#
_entry.id   AF-A0A2V5MFM9-F1
#
_cell.length_a   1.000
_cell.length_b   1.000
_cell.length_c   1.000
_cell.angle_alpha   90.00
_cell.angle_beta   90.00
_cell.angle_gamma   90.00
#
_symmetry.space_group_name_H-M   'P 1'
#
loop_
_entity.id
_entity.type
_entity.pdbx_description
1 polymer ?
#
loop_
_entity_poly.entity_id
_entity_poly.type
_entity_poly.pdbx_seq_one_letter_code
_entity_poly.pdbx_strand_id
1 'polypeptide(L)'
;MTSTLHFRRFAGSLFVLFLLCAFSCAVCSAQPNQQQPTKSQKGQTEPAQKGESAEKAPFDPTKAKDAGVGMPTPYDKFIALDQVLTKTKVDWPQVFRKVAVDIDPDKFTDKDVAVPMILGVRIADGVMAIKAKDAELLNKCASDIEKLAKKLGVSDADLGRARAVRAAANKGEWLKVFMELGFFQQDIMKKIDEPEHATHGTLLIVTGWMQGARYTTTVIDENYSAETSNLLREPLLAKALNEKIGSLPANLQSSPLVAKLRDVLPQIEKILNVPRDGAISKEDVEQLNKLATDVVKAAMGTTS
;
A
#
# COMPACT_ATOMS: atom_id res chain seq x y z
N MET A 1 26.67 -34.87 -60.28
CA MET A 1 27.64 -33.76 -60.28
C MET A 1 27.40 -32.96 -59.00
N THR A 2 27.97 -33.35 -57.84
CA THR A 2 29.30 -32.95 -57.31
C THR A 2 29.49 -31.43 -57.37
N SER A 3 29.59 -30.70 -56.26
CA SER A 3 30.61 -30.78 -55.19
C SER A 3 30.13 -29.98 -53.96
N THR A 4 30.11 -30.54 -52.75
CA THR A 4 31.17 -30.56 -51.69
C THR A 4 31.62 -29.18 -51.19
N LEU A 5 32.04 -28.95 -49.94
CA LEU A 5 31.95 -29.53 -48.59
C LEU A 5 32.95 -28.69 -47.76
N HIS A 6 32.62 -28.33 -46.52
CA HIS A 6 33.46 -28.39 -45.29
C HIS A 6 33.22 -27.18 -44.35
N PHE A 7 32.73 -27.35 -43.12
CA PHE A 7 33.23 -28.07 -41.92
C PHE A 7 34.04 -27.17 -41.00
N ARG A 8 33.49 -26.87 -39.81
CA ARG A 8 34.18 -27.14 -38.55
C ARG A 8 33.22 -27.13 -37.34
N ARG A 9 33.10 -28.33 -36.74
CA ARG A 9 32.69 -28.63 -35.37
C ARG A 9 33.83 -28.31 -34.39
N PHE A 10 33.50 -28.07 -33.12
CA PHE A 10 34.02 -28.72 -31.89
C PHE A 10 33.29 -28.07 -30.69
N ALA A 11 32.41 -28.79 -29.96
CA ALA A 11 32.65 -29.53 -28.69
C ALA A 11 33.24 -28.62 -27.58
N GLY A 12 32.81 -28.57 -26.31
CA GLY A 12 32.08 -29.44 -25.39
C GLY A 12 32.47 -28.99 -23.95
N SER A 13 31.94 -29.64 -22.90
CA SER A 13 32.12 -29.39 -21.43
C SER A 13 31.21 -28.31 -20.83
N LEU A 14 30.30 -28.54 -19.88
CA LEU A 14 30.26 -29.40 -18.67
C LEU A 14 31.26 -28.97 -17.58
N PHE A 15 30.83 -28.08 -16.68
CA PHE A 15 31.37 -27.83 -15.32
C PHE A 15 30.28 -27.06 -14.54
N VAL A 16 29.49 -27.65 -13.63
CA VAL A 16 29.80 -27.98 -12.21
C VAL A 16 30.05 -26.73 -11.35
N LEU A 17 28.98 -26.33 -10.63
CA LEU A 17 28.90 -26.20 -9.16
C LEU A 17 29.47 -24.95 -8.43
N PHE A 18 28.71 -24.58 -7.38
CA PHE A 18 29.02 -23.77 -6.18
C PHE A 18 28.93 -22.23 -6.24
N LEU A 19 27.92 -21.68 -5.55
CA LEU A 19 28.12 -21.06 -4.21
C LEU A 19 26.77 -20.72 -3.54
N LEU A 20 26.34 -21.62 -2.66
CA LEU A 20 25.49 -21.36 -1.50
C LEU A 20 26.44 -21.31 -0.30
N CYS A 21 26.46 -20.21 0.45
CA CYS A 21 27.01 -20.20 1.81
C CYS A 21 25.96 -19.64 2.76
N ALA A 22 25.43 -20.56 3.55
CA ALA A 22 24.69 -20.33 4.77
C ALA A 22 25.61 -19.72 5.85
N PHE A 23 25.03 -18.90 6.73
CA PHE A 23 25.56 -18.70 8.07
C PHE A 23 24.46 -19.09 9.07
N SER A 24 24.75 -20.15 9.83
CA SER A 24 24.06 -20.49 11.07
C SER A 24 25.11 -20.98 12.07
N CYS A 25 25.01 -20.40 13.27
CA CYS A 25 25.40 -20.92 14.58
C CYS A 25 26.80 -21.50 14.80
N ALA A 26 27.54 -20.88 15.72
CA ALA A 26 28.38 -21.61 16.66
C ALA A 26 28.43 -20.89 18.01
N VAL A 27 27.80 -21.51 19.01
CA VAL A 27 28.05 -21.32 20.44
C VAL A 27 29.23 -22.22 20.81
N CYS A 28 30.23 -21.71 21.53
CA CYS A 28 31.15 -22.53 22.30
C CYS A 28 31.69 -21.78 23.52
N SER A 29 32.00 -22.56 24.54
CA SER A 29 31.99 -22.33 25.98
C SER A 29 33.32 -21.82 26.58
N ALA A 30 33.25 -21.43 27.86
CA ALA A 30 34.23 -20.69 28.67
C ALA A 30 35.38 -21.50 29.33
N GLN A 31 36.47 -20.81 29.73
CA GLN A 31 37.23 -20.82 31.01
C GLN A 31 38.72 -20.32 30.83
N PRO A 32 39.53 -19.99 31.87
CA PRO A 32 39.42 -18.85 32.79
C PRO A 32 40.75 -18.03 33.03
N ASN A 33 40.58 -16.74 33.37
CA ASN A 33 41.35 -15.84 34.25
C ASN A 33 42.84 -16.04 34.62
N GLN A 34 43.70 -15.03 34.36
CA GLN A 34 44.82 -14.59 35.23
C GLN A 34 45.02 -13.05 35.15
N GLN A 35 45.29 -12.42 36.31
CA GLN A 35 45.24 -10.97 36.60
C GLN A 35 46.61 -10.26 36.64
N GLN A 36 46.65 -9.04 36.04
CA GLN A 36 47.26 -7.74 36.45
C GLN A 36 48.80 -7.56 36.62
N PRO A 37 49.39 -6.32 36.53
CA PRO A 37 48.81 -5.01 36.92
C PRO A 37 48.99 -3.78 35.99
N THR A 38 48.17 -2.78 36.34
CA THR A 38 47.87 -1.41 35.87
C THR A 38 49.03 -0.40 35.71
N LYS A 39 48.85 0.58 34.78
CA LYS A 39 48.87 2.03 35.08
C LYS A 39 48.24 2.91 33.98
N SER A 40 47.03 3.38 34.29
CA SER A 40 46.33 4.65 34.02
C SER A 40 46.71 5.59 32.86
N GLN A 41 45.73 5.89 31.99
CA GLN A 41 45.39 7.28 31.62
C GLN A 41 43.89 7.43 31.26
N LYS A 42 43.20 8.17 32.15
CA LYS A 42 41.95 8.95 32.03
C LYS A 42 40.97 8.62 30.90
N GLY A 43 39.89 7.93 31.26
CA GLY A 43 38.61 7.99 30.56
C GLY A 43 37.87 9.29 30.88
N GLN A 44 37.35 9.95 29.84
CA GLN A 44 36.24 10.89 29.97
C GLN A 44 34.97 10.07 30.15
N THR A 45 34.33 10.28 31.28
CA THR A 45 33.09 9.64 31.71
C THR A 45 31.94 10.11 30.82
N GLU A 46 31.40 9.20 30.03
CA GLU A 46 30.05 9.29 29.48
C GLU A 46 29.08 9.47 30.66
N PRO A 47 28.17 10.46 30.66
CA PRO A 47 27.24 10.64 31.75
C PRO A 47 26.32 9.42 31.81
N ALA A 48 26.47 8.64 32.88
CA ALA A 48 25.54 7.57 33.23
C ALA A 48 24.13 8.16 33.33
N GLN A 49 23.32 7.98 32.29
CA GLN A 49 21.88 8.08 32.44
C GLN A 49 21.45 6.97 33.40
N LYS A 50 21.32 7.32 34.68
CA LYS A 50 20.33 6.70 35.56
C LYS A 50 18.96 7.03 34.96
N GLY A 51 18.57 6.31 33.91
CA GLY A 51 17.17 6.13 33.61
C GLY A 51 16.62 5.23 34.70
N GLU A 52 15.93 5.80 35.68
CA GLU A 52 14.94 5.02 36.43
C GLU A 52 14.16 4.21 35.41
N SER A 53 14.14 2.90 35.56
CA SER A 53 13.14 2.06 34.91
C SER A 53 11.80 2.45 35.53
N ALA A 54 11.22 3.56 35.06
CA ALA A 54 9.85 3.89 35.32
C ALA A 54 9.05 2.69 34.81
N GLU A 55 8.58 1.88 35.76
CA GLU A 55 7.66 0.78 35.51
C GLU A 55 6.56 1.35 34.62
N LYS A 56 6.48 0.88 33.36
CA LYS A 56 5.46 1.35 32.42
C LYS A 56 4.12 1.16 33.13
N ALA A 57 3.40 2.26 33.30
CA ALA A 57 2.12 2.23 33.99
C ALA A 57 1.26 1.08 33.41
N PRO A 58 0.58 0.29 34.26
CA PRO A 58 -0.25 -0.81 33.79
C PRO A 58 -1.29 -0.28 32.79
N PHE A 59 -1.52 -1.04 31.72
CA PHE A 59 -2.50 -0.67 30.71
C PHE A 59 -3.88 -0.51 31.36
N ASP A 60 -4.45 0.68 31.23
CA ASP A 60 -5.78 1.02 31.72
C ASP A 60 -6.78 0.94 30.55
N PRO A 61 -7.56 -0.15 30.42
CA PRO A 61 -8.49 -0.32 29.31
C PRO A 61 -9.58 0.76 29.27
N THR A 62 -9.84 1.47 30.38
CA THR A 62 -10.83 2.55 30.42
C THR A 62 -10.36 3.83 29.73
N LYS A 63 -9.04 3.97 29.53
CA LYS A 63 -8.40 5.07 28.79
C LYS A 63 -8.10 4.71 27.34
N ALA A 64 -8.41 3.48 26.92
CA ALA A 64 -8.28 3.09 25.54
C ALA A 64 -9.22 3.94 24.68
N LYS A 65 -8.65 4.71 23.75
CA LYS A 65 -9.42 5.42 22.73
C LYS A 65 -9.61 4.49 21.56
N ASP A 66 -10.82 4.46 21.02
CA ASP A 66 -11.05 3.90 19.69
C ASP A 66 -10.24 4.74 18.69
N ALA A 67 -9.25 4.13 18.05
CA ALA A 67 -8.44 4.77 17.03
C ALA A 67 -9.19 4.86 15.68
N GLY A 68 -10.43 4.36 15.64
CA GLY A 68 -11.20 4.22 14.42
C GLY A 68 -10.63 3.15 13.51
N VAL A 69 -11.12 3.11 12.28
CA VAL A 69 -10.58 2.24 11.24
C VAL A 69 -9.30 2.88 10.70
N GLY A 70 -8.16 2.21 10.89
CA GLY A 70 -6.88 2.64 10.31
C GLY A 70 -6.94 2.76 8.80
N MET A 71 -6.00 3.50 8.20
CA MET A 71 -5.95 3.69 6.74
C MET A 71 -5.93 2.32 6.04
N PRO A 72 -6.95 1.97 5.24
CA PRO A 72 -6.89 0.72 4.49
C PRO A 72 -5.78 0.84 3.44
N THR A 73 -4.86 -0.12 3.45
CA THR A 73 -3.83 -0.25 2.41
C THR A 73 -4.09 -1.50 1.59
N PRO A 74 -4.21 -1.40 0.26
CA PRO A 74 -4.39 -2.59 -0.56
C PRO A 74 -3.10 -3.44 -0.61
N TYR A 75 -1.96 -2.90 -0.14
CA TYR A 75 -0.68 -3.61 -0.11
C TYR A 75 -0.73 -4.90 0.72
N ASP A 76 -1.50 -4.92 1.81
CA ASP A 76 -1.66 -6.12 2.65
C ASP A 76 -2.35 -7.26 1.86
N LYS A 77 -3.37 -6.91 1.06
CA LYS A 77 -4.02 -7.86 0.16
C LYS A 77 -3.07 -8.38 -0.90
N PHE A 78 -2.17 -7.54 -1.40
CA PHE A 78 -1.18 -7.95 -2.40
C PHE A 78 -0.12 -8.88 -1.82
N ILE A 79 0.27 -8.70 -0.56
CA ILE A 79 1.12 -9.65 0.16
C ILE A 79 0.38 -10.97 0.36
N ALA A 80 -0.89 -10.92 0.79
CA ALA A 80 -1.70 -12.12 0.98
C ALA A 80 -1.90 -12.90 -0.33
N LEU A 81 -2.16 -12.19 -1.45
CA LEU A 81 -2.27 -12.80 -2.77
C LEU A 81 -0.97 -13.49 -3.19
N ASP A 82 0.20 -12.88 -2.98
CA ASP A 82 1.50 -13.52 -3.26
C ASP A 82 1.72 -14.78 -2.41
N GLN A 83 1.17 -14.83 -1.18
CA GLN A 83 1.29 -15.97 -0.29
C GLN A 83 0.34 -17.12 -0.68
N VAL A 84 -0.89 -16.79 -1.09
CA VAL A 84 -1.91 -17.78 -1.47
C VAL A 84 -1.63 -18.33 -2.88
N LEU A 85 -1.23 -17.48 -3.82
CA LEU A 85 -0.98 -17.84 -5.22
C LEU A 85 0.42 -18.44 -5.44
N THR A 86 0.74 -19.50 -4.70
CA THR A 86 2.06 -20.16 -4.77
C THR A 86 2.37 -20.81 -6.11
N LYS A 87 1.34 -21.18 -6.89
CA LYS A 87 1.49 -21.83 -8.20
C LYS A 87 1.53 -20.85 -9.37
N THR A 88 0.99 -19.64 -9.18
CA THR A 88 0.90 -18.61 -10.22
C THR A 88 1.47 -17.32 -9.66
N LYS A 89 2.69 -16.98 -10.05
CA LYS A 89 3.28 -15.69 -9.67
C LYS A 89 2.48 -14.57 -10.33
N VAL A 90 1.94 -13.66 -9.52
CA VAL A 90 1.24 -12.47 -10.02
C VAL A 90 2.23 -11.54 -10.73
N ASP A 91 1.94 -11.18 -11.98
CA ASP A 91 2.68 -10.15 -12.72
C ASP A 91 2.15 -8.76 -12.32
N TRP A 92 2.64 -8.25 -11.20
CA TRP A 92 2.26 -6.93 -10.68
C TRP A 92 2.46 -5.77 -11.67
N PRO A 93 3.56 -5.72 -12.46
CA PRO A 93 3.67 -4.76 -13.57
C PRO A 93 2.54 -4.85 -14.61
N GLN A 94 2.12 -6.05 -15.00
CA GLN A 94 1.00 -6.24 -15.92
C GLN A 94 -0.33 -5.80 -15.29
N VAL A 95 -0.55 -6.18 -14.03
CA VAL A 95 -1.73 -5.76 -13.25
C VAL A 95 -1.81 -4.24 -13.14
N PHE A 96 -0.68 -3.56 -12.88
CA PHE A 96 -0.60 -2.09 -12.92
C PHE A 96 -1.09 -1.55 -14.26
N ARG A 97 -0.51 -2.02 -15.37
CA ARG A 97 -0.85 -1.53 -16.72
C ARG A 97 -2.32 -1.74 -17.08
N LYS A 98 -2.96 -2.79 -16.54
CA LYS A 98 -4.37 -3.11 -16.81
C LYS A 98 -5.34 -2.20 -16.04
N VAL A 99 -5.00 -1.76 -14.83
CA VAL A 99 -5.96 -1.17 -13.88
C VAL A 99 -5.69 0.30 -13.57
N ALA A 100 -4.42 0.72 -13.59
CA ALA A 100 -4.01 2.09 -13.30
C ALA A 100 -4.75 3.10 -14.17
N VAL A 101 -5.01 4.28 -13.61
CA VAL A 101 -5.66 5.36 -14.34
C VAL A 101 -4.63 6.34 -14.90
N ASP A 102 -4.92 6.87 -16.08
CA ASP A 102 -4.20 8.03 -16.61
C ASP A 102 -5.04 9.27 -16.38
N ILE A 103 -4.43 10.29 -15.78
CA ILE A 103 -5.11 11.53 -15.41
C ILE A 103 -4.27 12.72 -15.80
N ASP A 104 -4.94 13.82 -16.12
CA ASP A 104 -4.33 15.13 -16.15
C ASP A 104 -4.74 15.86 -14.86
N PRO A 105 -3.85 15.97 -13.84
CA PRO A 105 -4.20 16.58 -12.57
C PRO A 105 -4.64 18.04 -12.72
N ASP A 106 -4.26 18.72 -13.81
CA ASP A 106 -4.59 20.13 -14.04
C ASP A 106 -6.07 20.32 -14.40
N LYS A 107 -6.75 19.29 -14.93
CA LYS A 107 -8.19 19.31 -15.28
C LYS A 107 -9.13 19.29 -14.08
N PHE A 108 -8.67 18.91 -12.89
CA PHE A 108 -9.49 18.83 -11.68
C PHE A 108 -9.50 20.16 -10.93
N THR A 109 -10.63 20.86 -10.91
CA THR A 109 -10.76 22.20 -10.29
C THR A 109 -11.59 22.22 -9.02
N ASP A 110 -12.51 21.28 -8.85
CA ASP A 110 -13.33 21.15 -7.64
C ASP A 110 -12.50 20.59 -6.48
N LYS A 111 -12.14 21.48 -5.55
CA LYS A 111 -11.29 21.19 -4.41
C LYS A 111 -12.01 20.45 -3.28
N ASP A 112 -13.33 20.54 -3.24
CA ASP A 112 -14.13 20.02 -2.14
C ASP A 112 -14.45 18.53 -2.34
N VAL A 113 -14.66 18.11 -3.60
CA VAL A 113 -15.04 16.72 -3.92
C VAL A 113 -14.12 16.06 -4.94
N ALA A 114 -13.99 16.60 -6.15
CA ALA A 114 -13.28 15.90 -7.22
C ALA A 114 -11.76 15.71 -6.96
N VAL A 115 -11.07 16.76 -6.52
CA VAL A 115 -9.63 16.72 -6.21
C VAL A 115 -9.29 15.69 -5.10
N PRO A 116 -9.95 15.68 -3.92
CA PRO A 116 -9.63 14.68 -2.89
C PRO A 116 -9.96 13.25 -3.34
N MET A 117 -11.02 13.07 -4.12
CA MET A 117 -11.37 11.75 -4.69
C MET A 117 -10.30 11.24 -5.67
N ILE A 118 -9.89 12.06 -6.66
CA ILE A 118 -8.88 11.60 -7.63
C ILE A 118 -7.50 11.46 -7.00
N LEU A 119 -7.20 12.26 -5.96
CA LEU A 119 -6.00 12.09 -5.14
C LEU A 119 -5.95 10.70 -4.48
N GLY A 120 -7.07 10.25 -3.90
CA GLY A 120 -7.18 8.90 -3.33
C GLY A 120 -6.89 7.79 -4.34
N VAL A 121 -7.51 7.87 -5.52
CA VAL A 121 -7.24 6.94 -6.64
C VAL A 121 -5.76 6.93 -7.01
N ARG A 122 -5.14 8.10 -7.14
CA ARG A 122 -3.75 8.19 -7.58
C ARG A 122 -2.74 7.74 -6.52
N ILE A 123 -3.05 7.93 -5.24
CA ILE A 123 -2.27 7.36 -4.14
C ILE A 123 -2.26 5.83 -4.22
N ALA A 124 -3.41 5.20 -4.47
CA ALA A 124 -3.49 3.75 -4.64
C ALA A 124 -2.67 3.25 -5.84
N ASP A 125 -2.66 3.98 -6.95
CA ASP A 125 -1.76 3.68 -8.07
C ASP A 125 -0.28 3.83 -7.67
N GLY A 126 0.09 4.83 -6.87
CA GLY A 126 1.45 4.99 -6.35
C GLY A 126 1.88 3.78 -5.49
N VAL A 127 1.00 3.30 -4.62
CA VAL A 127 1.23 2.08 -3.83
C VAL A 127 1.40 0.85 -4.75
N MET A 128 0.64 0.78 -5.85
CA MET A 128 0.79 -0.28 -6.84
C MET A 128 2.09 -0.21 -7.65
N ALA A 129 2.57 0.99 -7.96
CA ALA A 129 3.89 1.16 -8.58
C ALA A 129 5.02 0.67 -7.65
N ILE A 130 4.89 0.90 -6.34
CA ILE A 130 5.78 0.33 -5.33
C ILE A 130 5.71 -1.21 -5.34
N LYS A 131 4.49 -1.78 -5.39
CA LYS A 131 4.30 -3.23 -5.47
C LYS A 131 4.92 -3.84 -6.73
N ALA A 132 4.79 -3.15 -7.87
CA ALA A 132 5.39 -3.51 -9.14
C ALA A 132 6.91 -3.28 -9.19
N LYS A 133 7.49 -2.64 -8.17
CA LYS A 133 8.90 -2.21 -8.13
C LYS A 133 9.30 -1.38 -9.34
N ASP A 134 8.42 -0.48 -9.76
CA ASP A 134 8.60 0.37 -10.93
C ASP A 134 8.78 1.83 -10.50
N ALA A 135 10.03 2.30 -10.53
CA ALA A 135 10.39 3.65 -10.11
C ALA A 135 9.87 4.71 -11.10
N GLU A 136 9.77 4.40 -12.39
CA GLU A 136 9.28 5.35 -13.40
C GLU A 136 7.79 5.61 -13.19
N LEU A 137 7.01 4.55 -13.07
CA LEU A 137 5.58 4.64 -12.77
C LEU A 137 5.33 5.33 -11.43
N LEU A 138 6.12 5.01 -10.41
CA LEU A 138 6.01 5.67 -9.11
C LEU A 138 6.28 7.18 -9.21
N ASN A 139 7.29 7.59 -9.99
CA ASN A 139 7.58 9.02 -10.19
C ASN A 139 6.44 9.73 -10.90
N LYS A 140 5.79 9.10 -11.89
CA LYS A 140 4.61 9.64 -12.55
C LYS A 140 3.46 9.82 -11.53
N CYS A 141 3.10 8.76 -10.80
CA CYS A 141 2.08 8.83 -9.75
C CYS A 141 2.39 9.93 -8.73
N ALA A 142 3.63 10.02 -8.26
CA ALA A 142 4.02 10.99 -7.25
C ALA A 142 3.95 12.44 -7.74
N SER A 143 4.27 12.69 -9.00
CA SER A 143 4.09 14.01 -9.63
C SER A 143 2.61 14.42 -9.66
N ASP A 144 1.72 13.49 -10.03
CA ASP A 144 0.28 13.75 -10.05
C ASP A 144 -0.27 14.02 -8.63
N ILE A 145 0.15 13.19 -7.67
CA ILE A 145 -0.20 13.31 -6.24
C ILE A 145 0.24 14.67 -5.70
N GLU A 146 1.47 15.10 -5.99
CA GLU A 146 2.00 16.39 -5.55
C GLU A 146 1.18 17.57 -6.08
N LYS A 147 0.84 17.55 -7.38
CA LYS A 147 -0.02 18.59 -7.98
C LYS A 147 -1.40 18.65 -7.33
N LEU A 148 -2.04 17.49 -7.11
CA LEU A 148 -3.35 17.41 -6.48
C LEU A 148 -3.32 17.83 -5.01
N ALA A 149 -2.31 17.39 -4.24
CA ALA A 149 -2.13 17.77 -2.85
C ALA A 149 -1.93 19.29 -2.69
N LYS A 150 -1.17 19.92 -3.58
CA LYS A 150 -0.99 21.38 -3.62
C LYS A 150 -2.30 22.13 -3.85
N LYS A 151 -3.22 21.58 -4.66
CA LYS A 151 -4.57 22.17 -4.85
C LYS A 151 -5.40 22.18 -3.57
N LEU A 152 -5.15 21.23 -2.67
CA LEU A 152 -5.77 21.12 -1.34
C LEU A 152 -5.03 21.94 -0.25
N GLY A 153 -4.00 22.69 -0.63
CA GLY A 153 -3.24 23.55 0.31
C GLY A 153 -2.15 22.84 1.09
N VAL A 154 -1.78 21.60 0.72
CA VAL A 154 -0.63 20.91 1.32
C VAL A 154 0.66 21.65 0.95
N SER A 155 1.47 21.99 1.96
CA SER A 155 2.69 22.76 1.76
C SER A 155 3.83 21.89 1.23
N ASP A 156 4.83 22.50 0.58
CA ASP A 156 6.02 21.77 0.13
C ASP A 156 6.79 21.12 1.30
N ALA A 157 6.70 21.68 2.50
CA ALA A 157 7.32 21.12 3.70
C ALA A 157 6.69 19.77 4.09
N ASP A 158 5.37 19.65 3.95
CA ASP A 158 4.62 18.43 4.28
C ASP A 158 4.86 17.28 3.29
N LEU A 159 5.40 17.59 2.10
CA LEU A 159 5.74 16.61 1.06
C LEU A 159 7.13 15.97 1.24
N GLY A 160 7.82 16.24 2.35
CA GLY A 160 9.16 15.71 2.64
C GLY A 160 9.25 14.18 2.56
N ARG A 161 8.31 13.47 3.21
CA ARG A 161 8.31 11.99 3.20
C ARG A 161 7.99 11.40 1.83
N ALA A 162 7.10 12.02 1.06
CA ALA A 162 6.84 11.62 -0.33
C ALA A 162 8.10 11.70 -1.19
N ARG A 163 8.94 12.73 -1.01
CA ARG A 163 10.24 12.84 -1.70
C ARG A 163 11.23 11.77 -1.25
N ALA A 164 11.25 11.41 0.03
CA ALA A 164 12.09 10.32 0.56
C ALA A 164 11.73 8.96 -0.07
N VAL A 165 10.43 8.66 -0.18
CA VAL A 165 9.90 7.47 -0.88
C VAL A 165 10.42 7.40 -2.32
N ARG A 166 10.28 8.50 -3.08
CA ARG A 166 10.76 8.57 -4.48
C ARG A 166 12.28 8.42 -4.58
N ALA A 167 13.03 9.09 -3.71
CA ALA A 167 14.49 9.02 -3.70
C ALA A 167 15.00 7.61 -3.41
N ALA A 168 14.35 6.88 -2.49
CA ALA A 168 14.67 5.47 -2.22
C ALA A 168 14.34 4.57 -3.42
N ALA A 169 13.18 4.79 -4.06
CA ALA A 169 12.77 4.00 -5.23
C ALA A 169 13.71 4.18 -6.42
N ASN A 170 14.15 5.41 -6.69
CA ASN A 170 15.13 5.71 -7.75
C ASN A 170 16.49 5.05 -7.51
N LYS A 171 16.80 4.66 -6.28
CA LYS A 171 18.00 3.90 -5.91
C LYS A 171 17.76 2.38 -5.85
N GLY A 172 16.54 1.91 -6.11
CA GLY A 172 16.15 0.52 -5.94
C GLY A 172 16.11 0.06 -4.47
N GLU A 173 16.10 0.99 -3.50
CA GLU A 173 16.09 0.70 -2.06
C GLU A 173 14.67 0.32 -1.58
N TRP A 174 14.09 -0.75 -2.13
CA TRP A 174 12.66 -1.10 -1.94
C TRP A 174 12.25 -1.36 -0.48
N LEU A 175 13.15 -1.89 0.35
CA LEU A 175 12.87 -2.03 1.78
C LEU A 175 12.71 -0.65 2.44
N LYS A 176 13.55 0.31 2.07
CA LYS A 176 13.45 1.68 2.55
C LYS A 176 12.21 2.38 2.01
N VAL A 177 11.85 2.14 0.74
CA VAL A 177 10.57 2.60 0.17
C VAL A 177 9.41 2.17 1.05
N PHE A 178 9.38 0.89 1.48
CA PHE A 178 8.32 0.38 2.35
C PHE A 178 8.32 1.06 3.73
N MET A 179 9.48 1.28 4.34
CA MET A 179 9.59 1.99 5.63
C MET A 179 9.12 3.45 5.53
N GLU A 180 9.61 4.18 4.52
CA GLU A 180 9.24 5.58 4.29
C GLU A 180 7.75 5.73 3.94
N LEU A 181 7.17 4.75 3.23
CA LEU A 181 5.74 4.71 2.95
C LEU A 181 4.93 4.58 4.24
N GLY A 182 5.30 3.67 5.15
CA GLY A 182 4.61 3.51 6.43
C GLY A 182 4.65 4.79 7.27
N PHE A 183 5.81 5.45 7.31
CA PHE A 183 5.95 6.77 7.93
C PHE A 183 5.09 7.83 7.23
N PHE A 184 5.05 7.84 5.90
CA PHE A 184 4.23 8.79 5.16
C PHE A 184 2.73 8.59 5.42
N GLN A 185 2.26 7.34 5.47
CA GLN A 185 0.87 7.01 5.81
C GLN A 185 0.50 7.51 7.21
N GLN A 186 1.39 7.39 8.20
CA GLN A 186 1.15 7.92 9.54
C GLN A 186 1.02 9.44 9.56
N ASP A 187 1.83 10.15 8.78
CA ASP A 187 1.73 11.61 8.70
C ASP A 187 0.42 12.05 8.03
N ILE A 188 0.00 11.37 6.96
CA ILE A 188 -1.30 11.60 6.32
C ILE A 188 -2.44 11.36 7.32
N MET A 189 -2.39 10.26 8.08
CA MET A 189 -3.45 9.96 9.06
C MET A 189 -3.56 11.02 10.15
N LYS A 190 -2.43 11.47 10.71
CA LYS A 190 -2.43 12.58 11.68
C LYS A 190 -3.06 13.84 11.12
N LYS A 191 -2.82 14.13 9.83
CA LYS A 191 -3.43 15.27 9.14
C LYS A 191 -4.92 15.09 8.91
N ILE A 192 -5.36 13.90 8.51
CA ILE A 192 -6.79 13.61 8.31
C ILE A 192 -7.57 13.66 9.64
N ASP A 193 -6.94 13.36 10.76
CA ASP A 193 -7.56 13.46 12.09
C ASP A 193 -7.80 14.93 12.53
N GLU A 194 -7.17 15.91 11.87
CA GLU A 194 -7.46 17.33 12.08
C GLU A 194 -8.86 17.66 11.52
N PRO A 195 -9.77 18.29 12.28
CA PRO A 195 -11.15 18.53 11.84
C PRO A 195 -11.29 19.26 10.49
N GLU A 196 -10.37 20.19 10.19
CA GLU A 196 -10.33 20.89 8.89
C GLU A 196 -10.06 19.97 7.69
N HIS A 197 -9.49 18.79 7.91
CA HIS A 197 -9.07 17.85 6.86
C HIS A 197 -9.90 16.56 6.83
N ALA A 198 -10.69 16.30 7.87
CA ALA A 198 -11.49 15.08 8.03
C ALA A 198 -12.37 14.74 6.82
N THR A 199 -12.97 15.77 6.21
CA THR A 199 -13.84 15.63 5.03
C THR A 199 -13.05 15.19 3.79
N HIS A 200 -11.99 15.92 3.43
CA HIS A 200 -11.12 15.56 2.31
C HIS A 200 -10.47 14.19 2.53
N GLY A 201 -10.04 13.92 3.76
CA GLY A 201 -9.47 12.63 4.15
C GLY A 201 -10.46 11.48 3.97
N THR A 202 -11.73 11.67 4.30
CA THR A 202 -12.77 10.67 4.08
C THR A 202 -12.93 10.33 2.60
N LEU A 203 -13.05 11.34 1.73
CA LEU A 203 -13.18 11.14 0.28
C LEU A 203 -11.93 10.47 -0.32
N LEU A 204 -10.75 10.89 0.11
CA LEU A 204 -9.46 10.34 -0.29
C LEU A 204 -9.35 8.86 0.09
N ILE A 205 -9.64 8.51 1.35
CA ILE A 205 -9.54 7.13 1.85
C ILE A 205 -10.49 6.20 1.10
N VAL A 206 -11.76 6.61 0.95
CA VAL A 206 -12.79 5.78 0.33
C VAL A 206 -12.46 5.51 -1.14
N THR A 207 -12.05 6.53 -1.88
CA THR A 207 -11.70 6.36 -3.31
C THR A 207 -10.38 5.64 -3.53
N GLY A 208 -9.40 5.83 -2.65
CA GLY A 208 -8.19 5.01 -2.63
C GLY A 208 -8.49 3.54 -2.38
N TRP A 209 -9.42 3.24 -1.46
CA TRP A 209 -9.89 1.87 -1.23
C TRP A 209 -10.62 1.29 -2.44
N MET A 210 -11.47 2.06 -3.13
CA MET A 210 -12.11 1.63 -4.38
C MET A 210 -11.08 1.28 -5.45
N GLN A 211 -10.04 2.10 -5.63
CA GLN A 211 -8.97 1.80 -6.58
C GLN A 211 -8.19 0.53 -6.17
N GLY A 212 -7.87 0.38 -4.88
CA GLY A 212 -7.27 -0.84 -4.35
C GLY A 212 -8.14 -2.09 -4.55
N ALA A 213 -9.47 -1.94 -4.44
CA ALA A 213 -10.43 -3.00 -4.70
C ALA A 213 -10.43 -3.42 -6.17
N ARG A 214 -10.32 -2.48 -7.13
CA ARG A 214 -10.17 -2.79 -8.57
C ARG A 214 -8.93 -3.64 -8.82
N TYR A 215 -7.78 -3.28 -8.25
CA TYR A 215 -6.56 -4.07 -8.36
C TYR A 215 -6.73 -5.49 -7.80
N THR A 216 -7.25 -5.58 -6.57
CA THR A 216 -7.39 -6.85 -5.87
C THR A 216 -8.36 -7.78 -6.60
N THR A 217 -9.54 -7.28 -6.98
CA THR A 217 -10.54 -8.08 -7.71
C THR A 217 -10.07 -8.48 -9.09
N THR A 218 -9.26 -7.67 -9.78
CA THR A 218 -8.68 -8.04 -11.07
C THR A 218 -7.79 -9.28 -10.94
N VAL A 219 -6.94 -9.34 -9.91
CA VAL A 219 -6.06 -10.49 -9.68
C VAL A 219 -6.86 -11.71 -9.24
N ILE A 220 -7.85 -11.52 -8.37
CA ILE A 220 -8.71 -12.62 -7.88
C ILE A 220 -9.55 -13.20 -9.01
N ASP A 221 -10.13 -12.38 -9.89
CA ASP A 221 -10.93 -12.85 -11.02
C ASP A 221 -10.12 -13.76 -11.96
N GLU A 222 -8.89 -13.36 -12.27
CA GLU A 222 -7.94 -14.13 -13.08
C GLU A 222 -7.45 -15.41 -12.38
N ASN A 223 -7.52 -15.46 -11.05
CA ASN A 223 -6.99 -16.56 -10.22
C ASN A 223 -8.03 -17.03 -9.19
N TYR A 224 -9.29 -17.18 -9.64
CA TYR A 224 -10.40 -17.38 -8.74
C TYR A 224 -10.31 -18.72 -8.00
N SER A 225 -10.45 -18.66 -6.68
CA SER A 225 -10.70 -19.79 -5.79
C SER A 225 -11.49 -19.31 -4.58
N ALA A 226 -12.08 -20.23 -3.83
CA ALA A 226 -12.73 -19.89 -2.56
C ALA A 226 -11.77 -19.15 -1.61
N GLU A 227 -10.51 -19.59 -1.55
CA GLU A 227 -9.46 -19.00 -0.70
C GLU A 227 -9.07 -17.59 -1.15
N THR A 228 -8.83 -17.37 -2.46
CA THR A 228 -8.47 -16.03 -2.95
C THR A 228 -9.64 -15.06 -2.84
N SER A 229 -10.88 -15.52 -3.07
CA SER A 229 -12.09 -14.71 -2.89
C SER A 229 -12.28 -14.25 -1.44
N ASN A 230 -11.93 -15.09 -0.46
CA ASN A 230 -12.09 -14.77 0.96
C ASN A 230 -11.14 -13.65 1.42
N LEU A 231 -10.03 -13.38 0.69
CA LEU A 231 -9.16 -12.23 0.95
C LEU A 231 -9.86 -10.86 0.79
N LEU A 232 -10.98 -10.81 0.08
CA LEU A 232 -11.78 -9.58 -0.05
C LEU A 232 -12.64 -9.30 1.19
N ARG A 233 -12.80 -10.28 2.09
CA ARG A 233 -13.81 -10.31 3.15
C ARG A 233 -13.53 -9.29 4.27
N GLU A 234 -13.88 -8.03 4.02
CA GLU A 234 -13.69 -6.91 4.95
C GLU A 234 -15.02 -6.15 5.24
N PRO A 235 -16.10 -6.82 5.70
CA PRO A 235 -17.41 -6.19 5.86
C PRO A 235 -17.41 -5.04 6.87
N LEU A 236 -16.61 -5.11 7.94
CA LEU A 236 -16.51 -4.03 8.94
C LEU A 236 -15.84 -2.78 8.37
N LEU A 237 -14.84 -2.95 7.51
CA LEU A 237 -14.22 -1.82 6.80
C LEU A 237 -15.22 -1.20 5.83
N ALA A 238 -15.90 -2.01 5.02
CA ALA A 238 -16.91 -1.50 4.08
C ALA A 238 -18.03 -0.73 4.80
N LYS A 239 -18.52 -1.27 5.92
CA LYS A 239 -19.49 -0.60 6.79
C LYS A 239 -18.96 0.73 7.34
N ALA A 240 -17.73 0.76 7.87
CA ALA A 240 -17.15 1.99 8.40
C ALA A 240 -16.93 3.06 7.32
N LEU A 241 -16.54 2.66 6.11
CA LEU A 241 -16.42 3.58 4.97
C LEU A 241 -17.80 4.11 4.52
N ASN A 242 -18.82 3.26 4.52
CA ASN A 242 -20.22 3.63 4.26
C ASN A 242 -20.72 4.67 5.29
N GLU A 243 -20.51 4.41 6.58
CA GLU A 243 -20.87 5.33 7.67
C GLU A 243 -20.14 6.67 7.56
N LYS A 244 -18.82 6.66 7.28
CA LYS A 244 -18.04 7.88 7.08
C LYS A 244 -18.59 8.74 5.93
N ILE A 245 -18.91 8.12 4.79
CA ILE A 245 -19.54 8.83 3.66
C ILE A 245 -20.93 9.37 4.04
N GLY A 246 -21.72 8.60 4.79
CA GLY A 246 -23.02 9.04 5.30
C GLY A 246 -22.96 10.20 6.29
N SER A 247 -21.81 10.37 6.97
CA SER A 247 -21.58 11.45 7.94
C SER A 247 -21.05 12.75 7.34
N LEU A 248 -20.79 12.80 6.03
CA LEU A 248 -20.29 14.00 5.37
C LEU A 248 -21.29 15.17 5.48
N PRO A 249 -20.82 16.43 5.48
CA PRO A 249 -21.69 17.61 5.44
C PRO A 249 -22.72 17.59 4.30
N ALA A 250 -23.92 18.13 4.55
CA ALA A 250 -25.05 18.08 3.61
C ALA A 250 -24.75 18.67 2.23
N ASN A 251 -23.92 19.73 2.17
CA ASN A 251 -23.48 20.36 0.92
C ASN A 251 -22.58 19.45 0.07
N LEU A 252 -21.90 18.48 0.68
CA LEU A 252 -21.09 17.49 -0.04
C LEU A 252 -21.93 16.27 -0.41
N GLN A 253 -22.87 15.87 0.45
CA GLN A 253 -23.80 14.78 0.14
C GLN A 253 -24.66 15.04 -1.10
N SER A 254 -24.91 16.31 -1.45
CA SER A 254 -25.63 16.69 -2.68
C SER A 254 -24.77 16.58 -3.94
N SER A 255 -23.45 16.41 -3.81
CA SER A 255 -22.57 16.18 -4.97
C SER A 255 -22.91 14.85 -5.65
N PRO A 256 -23.07 14.82 -6.99
CA PRO A 256 -23.29 13.58 -7.73
C PRO A 256 -22.21 12.51 -7.48
N LEU A 257 -20.96 12.93 -7.26
CA LEU A 257 -19.85 12.01 -6.98
C LEU A 257 -20.00 11.34 -5.60
N VAL A 258 -20.43 12.09 -4.59
CA VAL A 258 -20.68 11.55 -3.25
C VAL A 258 -21.95 10.69 -3.24
N ALA A 259 -22.98 11.10 -3.97
CA ALA A 259 -24.19 10.28 -4.16
C ALA A 259 -23.86 8.91 -4.77
N LYS A 260 -22.94 8.86 -5.74
CA LYS A 260 -22.46 7.57 -6.31
C LYS A 260 -21.78 6.68 -5.26
N LEU A 261 -20.98 7.25 -4.36
CA LEU A 261 -20.38 6.49 -3.25
C LEU A 261 -21.46 5.93 -2.30
N ARG A 262 -22.47 6.74 -1.98
CA ARG A 262 -23.60 6.35 -1.11
C ARG A 262 -24.46 5.23 -1.72
N ASP A 263 -24.55 5.17 -3.05
CA ASP A 263 -25.23 4.09 -3.77
C ASP A 263 -24.39 2.80 -3.77
N VAL A 264 -23.09 2.91 -4.01
CA VAL A 264 -22.21 1.76 -4.23
C VAL A 264 -21.75 1.08 -2.93
N LEU A 265 -21.41 1.85 -1.89
CA LEU A 265 -20.85 1.30 -0.66
C LEU A 265 -21.75 0.27 0.05
N PRO A 266 -23.07 0.49 0.19
CA PRO A 266 -23.96 -0.53 0.77
C PRO A 266 -24.00 -1.84 -0.03
N GLN A 267 -23.86 -1.77 -1.37
CA GLN A 267 -23.83 -2.94 -2.23
C GLN A 267 -22.54 -3.74 -2.02
N ILE A 268 -21.39 -3.04 -1.95
CA ILE A 268 -20.10 -3.67 -1.65
C ILE A 268 -20.11 -4.28 -0.24
N GLU A 269 -20.62 -3.57 0.76
CA GLU A 269 -20.76 -4.09 2.13
C GLU A 269 -21.53 -5.41 2.16
N LYS A 270 -22.65 -5.48 1.43
CA LYS A 270 -23.45 -6.71 1.30
C LYS A 270 -22.65 -7.85 0.66
N ILE A 271 -21.92 -7.59 -0.41
CA ILE A 271 -21.09 -8.60 -1.11
C ILE A 271 -20.00 -9.14 -0.18
N LEU A 272 -19.33 -8.26 0.57
CA LEU A 272 -18.21 -8.63 1.44
C LEU A 272 -18.67 -9.32 2.74
N ASN A 273 -19.96 -9.26 3.07
CA ASN A 273 -20.53 -9.83 4.28
C ASN A 273 -20.88 -11.31 4.13
N VAL A 274 -19.84 -12.13 3.95
CA VAL A 274 -19.94 -13.60 3.96
C VAL A 274 -19.47 -14.17 5.33
N PRO A 275 -19.82 -15.43 5.66
CA PRO A 275 -19.25 -16.13 6.81
C PRO A 275 -17.71 -16.13 6.76
N ARG A 276 -17.05 -16.33 7.91
CA ARG A 276 -15.58 -16.27 8.00
C ARG A 276 -14.91 -17.27 7.06
N ASP A 277 -15.46 -18.47 6.98
CA ASP A 277 -15.09 -19.59 6.14
C ASP A 277 -15.87 -19.64 4.80
N GLY A 278 -16.66 -18.61 4.51
CA GLY A 278 -17.40 -18.48 3.25
C GLY A 278 -16.50 -18.07 2.08
N ALA A 279 -17.03 -18.18 0.88
CA ALA A 279 -16.41 -17.66 -0.34
C ALA A 279 -17.28 -16.54 -0.92
N ILE A 280 -16.65 -15.56 -1.55
CA ILE A 280 -17.36 -14.60 -2.40
C ILE A 280 -17.45 -15.24 -3.79
N SER A 281 -18.66 -15.29 -4.36
CA SER A 281 -18.87 -15.92 -5.67
C SER A 281 -18.06 -15.21 -6.76
N LYS A 282 -17.77 -15.90 -7.88
CA LYS A 282 -17.04 -15.28 -8.98
C LYS A 282 -17.81 -14.10 -9.56
N GLU A 283 -19.12 -14.26 -9.69
CA GLU A 283 -20.04 -13.22 -10.14
C GLU A 283 -20.02 -12.01 -9.20
N ASP A 284 -19.94 -12.22 -7.88
CA ASP A 284 -19.82 -11.14 -6.91
C ASP A 284 -18.44 -10.46 -6.94
N VAL A 285 -17.36 -11.18 -7.23
CA VAL A 285 -16.03 -10.59 -7.46
C VAL A 285 -16.05 -9.66 -8.68
N GLU A 286 -16.64 -10.11 -9.79
CA GLU A 286 -16.82 -9.31 -11.00
C GLU A 286 -17.70 -8.09 -10.73
N GLN A 287 -18.79 -8.26 -9.98
CA GLN A 287 -19.68 -7.17 -9.59
C GLN A 287 -18.97 -6.15 -8.68
N LEU A 288 -18.14 -6.60 -7.74
CA LEU A 288 -17.34 -5.70 -6.89
C LEU A 288 -16.35 -4.89 -7.72
N ASN A 289 -15.67 -5.53 -8.69
CA ASN A 289 -14.78 -4.83 -9.62
C ASN A 289 -15.54 -3.76 -10.43
N LYS A 290 -16.73 -4.09 -10.94
CA LYS A 290 -17.58 -3.17 -11.70
C LYS A 290 -18.02 -1.98 -10.85
N LEU A 291 -18.52 -2.22 -9.64
CA LEU A 291 -18.93 -1.18 -8.70
C LEU A 291 -17.78 -0.21 -8.38
N ALA A 292 -16.60 -0.74 -8.07
CA ALA A 292 -15.42 0.07 -7.80
C ALA A 292 -14.94 0.84 -9.06
N THR A 293 -15.01 0.21 -10.23
CA THR A 293 -14.68 0.86 -11.51
C THR A 293 -15.62 2.00 -11.84
N ASP A 294 -16.92 1.86 -11.59
CA ASP A 294 -17.90 2.93 -11.83
C ASP A 294 -17.61 4.15 -10.94
N VAL A 295 -17.21 3.93 -9.68
CA VAL A 295 -16.80 5.03 -8.78
C VAL A 295 -15.54 5.72 -9.30
N VAL A 296 -14.52 4.96 -9.70
CA VAL A 296 -13.26 5.55 -10.17
C VAL A 296 -13.45 6.32 -11.48
N LYS A 297 -14.25 5.80 -12.42
CA LYS A 297 -14.61 6.52 -13.65
C LYS A 297 -15.34 7.83 -13.34
N ALA A 298 -16.29 7.82 -12.41
CA ALA A 298 -16.96 9.03 -11.98
C ALA A 298 -15.96 10.05 -11.39
N ALA A 299 -15.04 9.59 -10.53
CA ALA A 299 -13.99 10.45 -9.94
C ALA A 299 -13.06 11.05 -11.00
N MET A 300 -12.80 10.35 -12.11
CA MET A 300 -12.02 10.86 -13.25
C MET A 300 -12.77 11.88 -14.12
N GLY A 301 -14.07 12.08 -13.90
CA GLY A 301 -14.92 12.88 -14.78
C GLY A 301 -15.27 12.19 -16.10
N THR A 302 -15.02 10.88 -16.21
CA THR A 302 -15.46 10.08 -17.36
C THR A 302 -16.84 9.51 -17.07
N THR A 303 -17.88 10.02 -17.71
CA THR A 303 -19.21 9.39 -17.70
C THR A 303 -19.18 8.13 -18.56
N SER A 304 -19.71 7.02 -18.04
CA SER A 304 -19.98 5.78 -18.80
C SER A 304 -21.00 6.00 -19.92
#